data_AF-A0A2V5U8M6-F1
#
_entry.id   AF-A0A2V5U8M6-F1
#
_cell.length_a   1.000
_cell.length_b   1.000
_cell.length_c   1.000
_cell.angle_alpha   90.00
_cell.angle_beta   90.00
_cell.angle_gamma   90.00
#
_symmetry.space_group_name_H-M   'P 1'
#
loop_
_entity.id
_entity.type
_entity.pdbx_description
1 polymer ?
#
loop_
_entity_poly.entity_id
_entity_poly.type
_entity_poly.pdbx_seq_one_letter_code
_entity_poly.pdbx_strand_id
1 'polypeptide(L)'
;MFAPRITGWVSAQGQRALLRFAHRRLVRRSLGEGGSLITRLGGITARLVDHQSSPQRGGLPPMFAPSISGWVSAQGQRARLRFALRPAAAPRLRDEGGCLLKQRERASAFFPTSDVRRLSSTERGPEGVRGFTLLELLIVVGIIGLLLGLIAPAFTYIKGGTDVTSDAYTIKGVLDTARTYAKANNTYTWVGFFEEDVSQSSTNPATAGTGRIVMSIVASKDGTIIYDPLAPQDLTTRLIQVGKLTKIDNVHLWTHTDAPSATGSTPFDSRQNVPPAYCIGDASPTNSTTPFQYPVGNPAPAAQYTFVKAVQFSPRGEARINNSTISNGTEIFPLQTAAEIGLEPTHGATVPASIPANLVAIQFTGVGGNVRIYRR
;
A
#
# COMPACT_ATOMS: atom_id res chain seq x y z
N MET A 1 18.18 -23.87 -57.08
CA MET A 1 17.55 -25.20 -57.18
C MET A 1 16.64 -25.36 -55.96
N PHE A 2 15.33 -25.31 -56.24
CA PHE A 2 14.14 -25.69 -55.45
C PHE A 2 14.05 -25.54 -53.92
N ALA A 3 13.07 -24.72 -53.51
CA ALA A 3 12.43 -24.74 -52.20
C ALA A 3 11.61 -26.02 -51.97
N PRO A 4 11.28 -26.36 -50.70
CA PRO A 4 10.13 -27.22 -50.42
C PRO A 4 9.01 -26.48 -49.68
N ARG A 5 7.83 -26.54 -50.30
CA ARG A 5 6.51 -26.46 -49.65
C ARG A 5 6.31 -27.72 -48.80
N ILE A 6 5.79 -27.58 -47.58
CA ILE A 6 5.11 -28.68 -46.88
C ILE A 6 3.70 -28.21 -46.51
N THR A 7 2.74 -28.82 -47.20
CA THR A 7 1.32 -28.93 -46.86
C THR A 7 1.12 -29.99 -45.77
N GLY A 8 0.28 -29.69 -44.78
CA GLY A 8 -0.17 -30.67 -43.78
C GLY A 8 -1.57 -30.34 -43.29
N TRP A 9 -2.55 -31.06 -43.84
CA TRP A 9 -3.93 -31.16 -43.36
C TRP A 9 -3.99 -32.06 -42.12
N VAL A 10 -4.73 -31.66 -41.07
CA VAL A 10 -5.31 -32.61 -40.10
C VAL A 10 -6.73 -32.18 -39.68
N SER A 11 -7.65 -33.06 -40.09
CA SER A 11 -8.99 -33.42 -39.61
C SER A 11 -9.62 -32.75 -38.39
N ALA A 12 -10.92 -32.47 -38.57
CA ALA A 12 -11.91 -32.11 -37.57
C ALA A 12 -12.41 -33.31 -36.73
N GLN A 13 -12.72 -33.04 -35.46
CA GLN A 13 -13.67 -33.71 -34.56
C GLN A 13 -13.98 -32.65 -33.49
N GLY A 14 -15.19 -32.14 -33.22
CA GLY A 14 -16.52 -32.68 -33.43
C GLY A 14 -17.13 -33.04 -32.08
N GLN A 15 -17.50 -32.06 -31.24
CA GLN A 15 -18.47 -32.28 -30.15
C GLN A 15 -19.37 -31.06 -29.92
N ARG A 16 -20.60 -31.17 -30.41
CA ARG A 16 -21.78 -30.44 -29.95
C ARG A 16 -22.38 -31.25 -28.79
N ALA A 17 -22.52 -30.65 -27.62
CA ALA A 17 -23.37 -31.18 -26.56
C ALA A 17 -24.56 -30.25 -26.37
N LEU A 18 -25.70 -30.68 -26.91
CA LEU A 18 -27.03 -30.14 -26.65
C LEU A 18 -27.81 -31.31 -26.04
N LEU A 19 -28.24 -31.20 -24.79
CA LEU A 19 -29.27 -32.09 -24.24
C LEU A 19 -30.15 -31.33 -23.25
N ARG A 20 -31.42 -31.23 -23.66
CA ARG A 20 -32.58 -30.77 -22.90
C ARG A 20 -33.06 -31.85 -21.92
N PHE A 21 -33.86 -31.39 -20.98
CA PHE A 21 -35.02 -32.01 -20.30
C PHE A 21 -34.89 -32.26 -18.80
N ALA A 22 -35.63 -31.46 -18.02
CA ALA A 22 -36.53 -31.99 -17.00
C ALA A 22 -37.66 -30.97 -16.73
N HIS A 23 -38.83 -31.28 -17.26
CA HIS A 23 -40.10 -30.63 -16.99
C HIS A 23 -40.80 -31.48 -15.90
N ARG A 24 -41.16 -30.94 -14.73
CA ARG A 24 -42.19 -31.57 -13.87
C ARG A 24 -43.00 -30.55 -13.08
N ARG A 25 -44.17 -30.28 -13.68
CA ARG A 25 -45.51 -30.03 -13.13
C ARG A 25 -45.71 -29.86 -11.61
N LEU A 26 -46.35 -28.71 -11.32
CA LEU A 26 -47.66 -28.52 -10.66
C LEU A 26 -47.83 -28.96 -9.19
N VAL A 27 -48.01 -27.96 -8.32
CA VAL A 27 -49.14 -27.94 -7.37
C VAL A 27 -49.78 -26.56 -7.41
N ARG A 28 -51.09 -26.54 -7.65
CA ARG A 28 -51.99 -25.39 -7.72
C ARG A 28 -53.07 -25.62 -6.65
N ARG A 29 -53.32 -24.63 -5.79
CA ARG A 29 -54.53 -24.34 -4.98
C ARG A 29 -54.10 -23.30 -3.92
N SER A 30 -54.85 -22.28 -3.52
CA SER A 30 -56.21 -21.84 -3.81
C SER A 30 -56.49 -20.55 -3.01
N LEU A 31 -57.13 -19.56 -3.66
CA LEU A 31 -58.13 -18.60 -3.15
C LEU A 31 -57.84 -17.58 -2.02
N GLY A 32 -58.42 -16.38 -2.21
CA GLY A 32 -58.66 -15.32 -1.23
C GLY A 32 -58.28 -13.94 -1.80
N GLU A 33 -59.14 -13.28 -2.59
CA GLU A 33 -59.97 -12.13 -2.16
C GLU A 33 -59.11 -10.94 -1.65
N GLY A 34 -59.13 -9.72 -2.18
CA GLY A 34 -60.26 -8.89 -2.63
C GLY A 34 -60.18 -7.56 -1.86
N GLY A 35 -59.99 -6.43 -2.56
CA GLY A 35 -59.94 -5.08 -1.95
C GLY A 35 -59.03 -4.14 -2.74
N SER A 36 -59.52 -3.43 -3.76
CA SER A 36 -60.32 -2.19 -3.73
C SER A 36 -59.46 -0.91 -3.67
N LEU A 37 -59.44 -0.23 -4.82
CA LEU A 37 -59.52 1.23 -5.04
C LEU A 37 -58.76 2.17 -4.09
N ILE A 38 -57.66 2.75 -4.60
CA ILE A 38 -57.42 4.20 -4.47
C ILE A 38 -56.91 4.76 -5.80
N THR A 39 -57.81 5.50 -6.44
CA THR A 39 -57.59 6.43 -7.55
C THR A 39 -56.73 7.60 -7.06
N ARG A 40 -55.62 7.93 -7.73
CA ARG A 40 -55.07 9.29 -7.69
C ARG A 40 -54.54 9.72 -9.05
N LEU A 41 -55.36 10.56 -9.68
CA LEU A 41 -55.07 11.41 -10.81
C LEU A 41 -53.88 12.34 -10.51
N GLY A 42 -52.96 12.43 -11.45
CA GLY A 42 -51.86 13.39 -11.47
C GLY A 42 -51.37 13.59 -12.90
N GLY A 43 -52.25 14.11 -13.75
CA GLY A 43 -51.88 14.54 -15.10
C GLY A 43 -51.07 15.83 -15.04
N ILE A 44 -49.79 15.76 -15.42
CA ILE A 44 -48.96 16.92 -15.69
C ILE A 44 -48.91 17.11 -17.20
N THR A 45 -49.51 18.21 -17.63
CA THR A 45 -49.54 18.75 -18.98
C THR A 45 -48.14 19.16 -19.43
N ALA A 46 -47.55 18.43 -20.38
CA ALA A 46 -46.38 18.86 -21.11
C ALA A 46 -46.83 19.79 -22.26
N ARG A 47 -46.53 21.08 -22.13
CA ARG A 47 -46.74 22.10 -23.15
C ARG A 47 -45.57 22.07 -24.14
N LEU A 48 -45.83 21.53 -25.32
CA LEU A 48 -44.96 21.59 -26.48
C LEU A 48 -44.91 23.04 -26.97
N VAL A 49 -43.73 23.65 -26.99
CA VAL A 49 -43.48 24.94 -27.66
C VAL A 49 -42.50 24.66 -28.79
N ASP A 50 -43.05 24.61 -30.00
CA ASP A 50 -42.28 24.67 -31.24
C ASP A 50 -41.74 26.09 -31.43
N HIS A 51 -40.43 26.22 -31.61
CA HIS A 51 -39.84 27.42 -32.19
C HIS A 51 -38.91 27.00 -33.33
N GLN A 52 -39.46 27.08 -34.55
CA GLN A 52 -38.67 27.17 -35.77
C GLN A 52 -38.19 28.61 -36.00
N SER A 53 -36.98 28.69 -36.55
CA SER A 53 -36.52 29.55 -37.65
C SER A 53 -35.30 30.42 -37.34
N SER A 54 -34.17 29.96 -37.87
CA SER A 54 -33.01 30.79 -38.23
C SER A 54 -33.33 31.64 -39.45
N PRO A 55 -32.63 32.77 -39.64
CA PRO A 55 -31.88 32.91 -40.90
C PRO A 55 -30.47 33.51 -40.73
N GLN A 56 -29.66 33.24 -41.76
CA GLN A 56 -28.26 33.60 -41.93
C GLN A 56 -27.95 35.10 -42.11
N ARG A 57 -26.68 35.46 -41.81
CA ARG A 57 -25.72 36.37 -42.50
C ARG A 57 -24.66 36.77 -41.46
N GLY A 58 -23.34 36.88 -41.66
CA GLY A 58 -22.45 36.95 -42.82
C GLY A 58 -21.34 37.99 -42.50
N GLY A 59 -20.05 37.64 -42.63
CA GLY A 59 -18.87 38.54 -42.62
C GLY A 59 -18.42 39.05 -41.23
N LEU A 60 -17.15 39.31 -40.88
CA LEU A 60 -15.80 39.30 -41.47
C LEU A 60 -14.79 39.29 -40.28
N PRO A 61 -13.49 38.98 -40.46
CA PRO A 61 -12.49 38.97 -39.39
C PRO A 61 -11.75 40.31 -39.25
N PRO A 62 -11.22 40.62 -38.05
CA PRO A 62 -9.86 41.15 -37.96
C PRO A 62 -9.07 40.48 -36.81
N MET A 63 -7.84 40.00 -37.04
CA MET A 63 -6.59 40.76 -37.11
C MET A 63 -5.93 40.95 -35.73
N PHE A 64 -4.67 40.52 -35.68
CA PHE A 64 -3.64 40.61 -34.65
C PHE A 64 -3.70 41.80 -33.68
N ALA A 65 -3.35 41.52 -32.41
CA ALA A 65 -2.42 42.35 -31.63
C ALA A 65 -1.70 41.51 -30.55
N PRO A 66 -0.37 41.68 -30.35
CA PRO A 66 0.39 41.12 -29.24
C PRO A 66 0.55 42.15 -28.10
N SER A 67 0.64 41.70 -26.84
CA SER A 67 1.13 42.51 -25.71
C SER A 67 1.42 41.60 -24.51
N ILE A 68 2.68 41.25 -24.24
CA ILE A 68 3.62 41.92 -23.31
C ILE A 68 3.29 41.63 -21.82
N SER A 69 4.14 40.75 -21.28
CA SER A 69 4.70 40.64 -19.93
C SER A 69 4.05 41.37 -18.74
N GLY A 70 3.77 40.59 -17.69
CA GLY A 70 3.66 41.05 -16.31
C GLY A 70 3.86 39.90 -15.33
N TRP A 71 5.10 39.61 -14.95
CA TRP A 71 5.39 38.80 -13.77
C TRP A 71 5.09 39.63 -12.52
N VAL A 72 3.95 39.39 -11.88
CA VAL A 72 3.68 39.94 -10.54
C VAL A 72 4.24 38.95 -9.52
N SER A 73 5.45 39.26 -9.04
CA SER A 73 6.04 38.66 -7.85
C SER A 73 5.36 39.23 -6.62
N ALA A 74 4.38 38.51 -6.07
CA ALA A 74 3.82 38.82 -4.76
C ALA A 74 4.75 38.26 -3.68
N GLN A 75 5.66 39.09 -3.17
CA GLN A 75 6.33 38.87 -1.88
C GLN A 75 5.28 38.96 -0.77
N GLY A 76 4.65 37.83 -0.47
CA GLY A 76 3.80 37.65 0.70
C GLY A 76 4.63 37.76 1.98
N GLN A 77 4.44 38.86 2.69
CA GLN A 77 5.02 39.15 4.00
C GLN A 77 4.65 38.04 4.99
N ARG A 78 5.68 37.44 5.61
CA ARG A 78 5.53 36.56 6.77
C ARG A 78 5.03 37.36 7.96
N ALA A 79 3.72 37.33 8.22
CA ALA A 79 3.16 37.69 9.50
C ALA A 79 3.67 36.69 10.57
N ARG A 80 4.67 37.13 11.35
CA ARG A 80 5.09 36.47 12.59
C ARG A 80 4.00 36.65 13.63
N LEU A 81 3.06 35.70 13.71
CA LEU A 81 2.21 35.54 14.89
C LEU A 81 3.06 34.97 16.02
N ARG A 82 3.52 35.85 16.91
CA ARG A 82 4.05 35.49 18.23
C ARG A 82 2.88 34.96 19.06
N PHE A 83 2.74 33.65 19.18
CA PHE A 83 1.94 33.05 20.23
C PHE A 83 2.68 33.24 21.56
N ALA A 84 2.18 34.15 22.38
CA ALA A 84 2.54 34.24 23.79
C ALA A 84 2.00 32.99 24.50
N LEU A 85 2.89 32.06 24.82
CA LEU A 85 2.60 30.96 25.72
C LEU A 85 2.36 31.53 27.12
N ARG A 86 1.11 31.49 27.59
CA ARG A 86 0.78 31.62 29.01
C ARG A 86 1.27 30.34 29.72
N PRO A 87 2.10 30.45 30.78
CA PRO A 87 2.46 29.29 31.59
C PRO A 87 1.27 28.91 32.48
N ALA A 88 0.72 27.71 32.28
CA ALA A 88 -0.25 27.13 33.19
C ALA A 88 0.47 26.43 34.34
N ALA A 89 -0.07 26.67 35.54
CA ALA A 89 0.50 26.38 36.84
C ALA A 89 0.78 24.90 37.12
N ALA A 90 1.89 24.66 37.81
CA ALA A 90 2.21 23.38 38.44
C ALA A 90 1.39 23.19 39.74
N PRO A 91 0.90 21.96 40.04
CA PRO A 91 0.55 21.58 41.39
C PRO A 91 1.75 20.93 42.09
N ARG A 92 2.07 21.47 43.27
CA ARG A 92 3.01 20.94 44.25
C ARG A 92 2.54 19.61 44.84
N LEU A 93 3.49 18.68 44.90
CA LEU A 93 3.85 17.80 46.01
C LEU A 93 2.79 17.53 47.09
N ARG A 94 2.41 16.25 47.20
CA ARG A 94 2.20 15.62 48.51
C ARG A 94 3.08 14.37 48.59
N ASP A 95 4.17 14.60 49.29
CA ASP A 95 5.03 13.64 49.95
C ASP A 95 4.24 13.01 51.11
N GLU A 96 4.29 11.69 51.29
CA GLU A 96 4.19 10.99 52.58
C GLU A 96 4.64 9.53 52.40
N GLY A 97 5.63 9.19 53.24
CA GLY A 97 6.14 7.89 53.72
C GLY A 97 5.65 6.59 53.06
N GLY A 98 6.51 5.62 52.79
CA GLY A 98 7.71 5.28 53.52
C GLY A 98 7.70 3.77 53.81
N CYS A 99 8.89 3.20 53.87
CA CYS A 99 9.20 1.91 54.47
C CYS A 99 8.65 0.65 53.77
N LEU A 100 9.51 -0.02 53.00
CA LEU A 100 10.10 -1.27 53.50
C LEU A 100 11.16 -1.80 52.54
N LEU A 101 12.39 -1.77 53.07
CA LEU A 101 13.52 -2.60 52.70
C LEU A 101 13.07 -4.03 52.34
N LYS A 102 13.36 -4.44 51.11
CA LYS A 102 13.65 -5.85 50.82
C LYS A 102 14.82 -5.97 49.87
N GLN A 103 15.95 -5.53 50.42
CA GLN A 103 17.30 -5.95 50.06
C GLN A 103 17.35 -7.47 50.15
N ARG A 104 17.17 -8.16 49.01
CA ARG A 104 17.47 -9.59 48.88
C ARG A 104 18.76 -9.75 48.11
N GLU A 105 19.81 -9.58 48.90
CA GLU A 105 21.12 -10.15 48.73
C GLU A 105 21.04 -11.66 48.43
N ARG A 106 22.05 -12.15 47.69
CA ARG A 106 22.54 -13.54 47.61
C ARG A 106 21.83 -14.51 46.65
N ALA A 107 22.50 -14.74 45.52
CA ALA A 107 22.92 -16.09 45.12
C ALA A 107 24.14 -15.98 44.17
N SER A 108 25.27 -15.57 44.73
CA SER A 108 26.58 -15.90 44.18
C SER A 108 26.74 -17.42 44.24
N ALA A 109 26.71 -18.06 43.07
CA ALA A 109 26.92 -19.49 42.95
C ALA A 109 28.34 -19.83 43.43
N PHE A 110 28.33 -20.68 44.44
CA PHE A 110 29.45 -21.31 45.13
C PHE A 110 30.19 -22.22 44.15
N PHE A 111 31.37 -21.80 43.69
CA PHE A 111 32.29 -22.71 43.01
C PHE A 111 33.09 -23.47 44.08
N PRO A 112 33.14 -24.80 44.01
CA PRO A 112 33.84 -25.62 44.99
C PRO A 112 35.35 -25.35 44.95
N THR A 113 35.88 -25.04 46.13
CA THR A 113 37.30 -25.06 46.45
C THR A 113 37.90 -26.38 46.00
N SER A 114 38.66 -26.33 44.91
CA SER A 114 39.51 -27.42 44.46
C SER A 114 40.83 -27.32 45.21
N ASP A 115 41.15 -28.38 45.94
CA ASP A 115 42.38 -28.57 46.71
C ASP A 115 43.63 -28.14 45.95
N VAL A 116 44.39 -27.23 46.57
CA VAL A 116 45.76 -26.90 46.18
C VAL A 116 46.66 -28.07 46.59
N ARG A 117 46.65 -29.13 45.79
CA ARG A 117 47.66 -30.19 45.86
C ARG A 117 48.97 -29.64 45.30
N ARG A 118 49.86 -29.25 46.20
CA ARG A 118 51.25 -28.87 45.94
C ARG A 118 52.00 -30.10 45.40
N LEU A 119 51.91 -30.33 44.10
CA LEU A 119 52.71 -31.35 43.41
C LEU A 119 54.11 -30.78 43.18
N SER A 120 55.06 -31.57 43.68
CA SER A 120 56.49 -31.51 43.48
C SER A 120 56.92 -30.98 42.11
N SER A 121 57.70 -29.91 42.17
CA SER A 121 58.69 -29.50 41.18
C SER A 121 59.36 -30.72 40.56
N THR A 122 58.93 -31.09 39.36
CA THR A 122 59.68 -31.97 38.48
C THR A 122 60.19 -31.07 37.36
N GLU A 123 61.47 -30.74 37.45
CA GLU A 123 62.24 -30.15 36.36
C GLU A 123 61.99 -30.92 35.06
N ARG A 124 61.34 -30.28 34.08
CA ARG A 124 61.48 -30.66 32.66
C ARG A 124 61.40 -29.43 31.77
N GLY A 125 62.57 -29.02 31.32
CA GLY A 125 62.82 -28.60 29.95
C GLY A 125 62.45 -27.14 29.63
N PRO A 126 63.38 -26.36 29.05
CA PRO A 126 63.02 -25.11 28.39
C PRO A 126 62.11 -25.45 27.20
N GLU A 127 60.81 -25.27 27.35
CA GLU A 127 59.88 -25.27 26.22
C GLU A 127 60.24 -24.07 25.34
N GLY A 128 60.96 -24.36 24.26
CA GLY A 128 61.36 -23.36 23.28
C GLY A 128 60.12 -22.61 22.81
N VAL A 129 60.05 -21.34 23.16
CA VAL A 129 59.07 -20.39 22.62
C VAL A 129 59.35 -20.30 21.12
N ARG A 130 58.71 -21.18 20.35
CA ARG A 130 58.73 -21.16 18.89
C ARG A 130 57.91 -19.96 18.46
N GLY A 131 58.60 -18.86 18.16
CA GLY A 131 57.98 -17.69 17.56
C GLY A 131 57.32 -18.07 16.22
N PHE A 132 56.15 -17.49 15.97
CA PHE A 132 55.45 -17.63 14.70
C PHE A 132 56.40 -17.29 13.55
N THR A 133 56.50 -18.20 12.59
CA THR A 133 57.30 -17.94 11.39
C THR A 133 56.64 -16.82 10.58
N LEU A 134 57.43 -15.98 9.90
CA LEU A 134 56.90 -14.95 8.99
C LEU A 134 55.95 -15.53 7.94
N LEU A 135 56.20 -16.78 7.52
CA LEU A 135 55.37 -17.52 6.58
C LEU A 135 53.99 -17.87 7.17
N GLU A 136 53.92 -18.34 8.41
CA GLU A 136 52.63 -18.60 9.07
C GLU A 136 51.79 -17.33 9.17
N LEU A 137 52.40 -16.20 9.53
CA LEU A 137 51.68 -14.93 9.60
C LEU A 137 51.17 -14.50 8.22
N LEU A 138 51.97 -14.69 7.16
CA LEU A 138 51.56 -14.40 5.78
C LEU A 138 50.37 -15.24 5.35
N ILE A 139 50.39 -16.55 5.64
CA ILE A 139 49.29 -17.46 5.30
C ILE A 139 48.01 -17.08 6.05
N VAL A 140 48.10 -16.75 7.35
CA VAL A 140 46.94 -16.34 8.15
C VAL A 140 46.30 -15.06 7.60
N VAL A 141 47.08 -14.03 7.28
CA VAL A 141 46.55 -12.79 6.71
C VAL A 141 45.95 -13.05 5.31
N GLY A 142 46.57 -13.92 4.52
CA GLY A 142 46.03 -14.36 3.22
C GLY A 142 44.67 -15.06 3.34
N ILE A 143 44.51 -15.97 4.30
CA ILE A 143 43.24 -16.66 4.55
C ILE A 143 42.18 -15.68 5.08
N ILE A 144 42.53 -14.76 5.97
CA ILE A 144 41.59 -13.72 6.46
C ILE A 144 41.10 -12.85 5.30
N GLY A 145 42.00 -12.43 4.40
CA GLY A 145 41.63 -11.66 3.21
C GLY A 145 40.67 -12.41 2.29
N LEU A 146 40.93 -13.71 2.04
CA LEU A 146 40.05 -14.57 1.26
C LEU A 146 38.67 -14.72 1.92
N LEU A 147 38.63 -14.97 3.23
CA LEU A 147 37.37 -15.12 3.98
C LEU A 147 36.54 -13.83 3.94
N LEU A 148 37.17 -12.66 4.14
CA LEU A 148 36.46 -11.38 4.04
C LEU A 148 35.89 -11.11 2.65
N GLY A 149 36.62 -11.49 1.58
CA GLY A 149 36.13 -11.36 0.20
C GLY A 149 34.88 -12.20 -0.08
N LEU A 150 34.80 -13.41 0.49
CA LEU A 150 33.66 -14.32 0.32
C LEU A 150 32.47 -14.01 1.25
N ILE A 151 32.69 -13.32 2.36
CA ILE A 151 31.64 -12.94 3.31
C ILE A 151 30.75 -11.79 2.77
N ALA A 152 31.30 -10.90 1.92
CA ALA A 152 30.57 -9.77 1.36
C ALA A 152 29.24 -10.16 0.65
N PRO A 153 29.20 -11.13 -0.29
CA PRO A 153 27.94 -11.55 -0.90
C PRO A 153 26.96 -12.17 0.12
N ALA A 154 27.43 -12.84 1.16
CA ALA A 154 26.56 -13.44 2.18
C ALA A 154 25.76 -12.39 2.98
N PHE A 155 26.33 -11.21 3.25
CA PHE A 155 25.61 -10.14 3.94
C PHE A 155 24.56 -9.44 3.07
N THR A 156 24.77 -9.38 1.75
CA THR A 156 23.75 -8.85 0.84
C THR A 156 22.50 -9.74 0.80
N TYR A 157 22.62 -11.05 1.05
CA TYR A 157 21.47 -11.96 1.09
C TYR A 157 20.63 -11.86 2.37
N ILE A 158 21.22 -11.48 3.52
CA ILE A 158 20.54 -11.48 4.83
C ILE A 158 19.70 -10.21 5.05
N LYS A 159 20.06 -9.08 4.42
CA LYS A 159 19.35 -7.80 4.60
C LYS A 159 18.06 -7.68 3.78
N GLY A 160 17.80 -8.60 2.84
CA GLY A 160 16.70 -8.47 1.88
C GLY A 160 15.31 -8.69 2.48
N GLY A 161 15.04 -9.82 3.14
CA GLY A 161 13.66 -10.27 3.38
C GLY A 161 13.16 -10.28 4.83
N THR A 162 13.90 -9.70 5.79
CA THR A 162 13.62 -9.93 7.23
C THR A 162 12.85 -8.83 7.95
N ASP A 163 12.60 -7.66 7.35
CA ASP A 163 11.93 -6.57 8.09
C ASP A 163 10.74 -5.92 7.38
N VAL A 164 9.83 -6.76 6.86
CA VAL A 164 8.48 -6.35 6.41
C VAL A 164 7.72 -5.55 7.48
N THR A 165 8.10 -5.72 8.75
CA THR A 165 7.57 -4.91 9.85
C THR A 165 7.98 -3.45 9.73
N SER A 166 9.27 -3.15 9.53
CA SER A 166 9.75 -1.78 9.30
C SER A 166 9.13 -1.16 8.04
N ASP A 167 8.93 -1.97 7.01
CA ASP A 167 8.28 -1.56 5.77
C ASP A 167 6.82 -1.22 5.98
N ALA A 168 6.10 -2.00 6.78
CA ALA A 168 4.73 -1.69 7.17
C ALA A 168 4.61 -0.38 7.95
N TYR A 169 5.60 -0.05 8.79
CA TYR A 169 5.67 1.27 9.43
C TYR A 169 5.92 2.40 8.44
N THR A 170 6.70 2.15 7.38
CA THR A 170 6.90 3.10 6.28
C THR A 170 5.58 3.35 5.53
N ILE A 171 4.83 2.30 5.18
CA ILE A 171 3.50 2.44 4.56
C ILE A 171 2.55 3.21 5.48
N LYS A 172 2.52 2.88 6.78
CA LYS A 172 1.74 3.64 7.77
C LYS A 172 2.12 5.12 7.76
N GLY A 173 3.40 5.45 7.70
CA GLY A 173 3.89 6.84 7.63
C GLY A 173 3.41 7.58 6.37
N VAL A 174 3.39 6.90 5.21
CA VAL A 174 2.85 7.44 3.96
C VAL A 174 1.35 7.71 4.08
N LEU A 175 0.58 6.76 4.63
CA LEU A 175 -0.86 6.92 4.87
C LEU A 175 -1.17 8.07 5.84
N ASP A 176 -0.44 8.16 6.96
CA ASP A 176 -0.60 9.24 7.94
C ASP A 176 -0.25 10.61 7.34
N THR A 177 0.77 10.67 6.47
CA THR A 177 1.15 11.89 5.74
C THR A 177 0.02 12.33 4.81
N ALA A 178 -0.52 11.41 4.00
CA ALA A 178 -1.63 11.71 3.09
C ALA A 178 -2.87 12.19 3.85
N ARG A 179 -3.27 11.46 4.90
CA ARG A 179 -4.39 11.84 5.78
C ARG A 179 -4.19 13.23 6.39
N THR A 180 -2.99 13.52 6.90
CA THR A 180 -2.68 14.81 7.50
C THR A 180 -2.76 15.92 6.47
N TYR A 181 -2.25 15.68 5.26
CA TYR A 181 -2.34 16.63 4.16
C TYR A 181 -3.79 16.91 3.75
N ALA A 182 -4.63 15.87 3.62
CA ALA A 182 -6.04 16.00 3.29
C ALA A 182 -6.77 16.92 4.27
N LYS A 183 -6.57 16.67 5.58
CA LYS A 183 -7.19 17.46 6.65
C LYS A 183 -6.65 18.89 6.71
N ALA A 184 -5.34 19.07 6.59
CA ALA A 184 -4.70 20.38 6.71
C ALA A 184 -5.04 21.31 5.54
N ASN A 185 -5.24 20.76 4.34
CA ASN A 185 -5.49 21.54 3.13
C ASN A 185 -6.95 21.49 2.68
N ASN A 186 -7.85 20.90 3.48
CA ASN A 186 -9.27 20.72 3.15
C ASN A 186 -9.48 20.17 1.73
N THR A 187 -8.70 19.14 1.36
CA THR A 187 -8.69 18.55 0.01
C THR A 187 -8.74 17.03 0.10
N TYR A 188 -9.08 16.39 -1.02
CA TYR A 188 -8.94 14.94 -1.15
C TYR A 188 -7.51 14.58 -1.51
N THR A 189 -7.03 13.48 -0.96
CA THR A 189 -5.71 12.92 -1.28
C THR A 189 -5.81 11.45 -1.60
N TRP A 190 -4.85 10.94 -2.35
CA TRP A 190 -4.74 9.52 -2.71
C TRP A 190 -3.33 9.03 -2.51
N VAL A 191 -3.21 7.81 -1.99
CA VAL A 191 -1.96 7.06 -1.90
C VAL A 191 -2.08 5.90 -2.87
N GLY A 192 -1.32 5.97 -3.96
CA GLY A 192 -1.27 4.91 -4.97
C GLY A 192 -0.22 3.86 -4.62
N PHE A 193 -0.52 2.61 -4.94
CA PHE A 193 0.37 1.46 -4.78
C PHE A 193 0.65 0.84 -6.15
N PHE A 194 1.92 0.61 -6.45
CA PHE A 194 2.39 -0.04 -7.65
C PHE A 194 3.46 -1.06 -7.27
N GLU A 195 3.39 -2.27 -7.81
CA GLU A 195 4.45 -3.25 -7.64
C GLU A 195 5.38 -3.24 -8.85
N GLU A 196 6.66 -2.95 -8.62
CA GLU A 196 7.71 -2.89 -9.62
C GLU A 196 8.56 -4.17 -9.56
N ASP A 197 8.91 -4.72 -10.73
CA ASP A 197 9.82 -5.87 -10.82
C ASP A 197 11.24 -5.47 -10.40
N VAL A 198 11.70 -5.99 -9.26
CA VAL A 198 13.04 -5.68 -8.73
C VAL A 198 14.17 -6.44 -9.45
N SER A 199 13.84 -7.43 -10.31
CA SER A 199 14.86 -8.13 -11.11
C SER A 199 15.46 -7.26 -12.21
N GLN A 200 14.82 -6.12 -12.51
CA GLN A 200 15.25 -5.17 -13.52
C GLN A 200 15.50 -3.79 -12.89
N SER A 201 16.34 -2.99 -13.55
CA SER A 201 16.47 -1.58 -13.17
C SER A 201 15.18 -0.82 -13.48
N SER A 202 14.80 0.15 -12.66
CA SER A 202 13.61 0.98 -12.90
C SER A 202 13.65 1.63 -14.29
N THR A 203 12.65 1.33 -15.11
CA THR A 203 12.47 1.87 -16.46
C THR A 203 11.41 2.99 -16.47
N ASN A 204 11.25 3.65 -17.63
CA ASN A 204 10.16 4.59 -17.88
C ASN A 204 9.48 4.22 -19.22
N PRO A 205 8.27 3.64 -19.23
CA PRO A 205 7.45 3.30 -18.07
C PRO A 205 8.06 2.17 -17.22
N ALA A 206 7.71 2.12 -15.94
CA ALA A 206 8.16 1.07 -15.05
C ALA A 206 7.47 -0.26 -15.37
N THR A 207 8.23 -1.35 -15.30
CA THR A 207 7.70 -2.72 -15.47
C THR A 207 7.02 -3.18 -14.19
N ALA A 208 5.75 -3.55 -14.29
CA ALA A 208 5.02 -4.15 -13.18
C ALA A 208 5.59 -5.54 -12.86
N GLY A 209 5.70 -5.86 -11.58
CA GLY A 209 6.16 -7.17 -11.12
C GLY A 209 6.47 -7.16 -9.63
N THR A 210 7.15 -8.19 -9.16
CA THR A 210 7.29 -8.46 -7.73
C THR A 210 8.61 -7.92 -7.17
N GLY A 211 8.60 -7.63 -5.87
CA GLY A 211 9.80 -7.41 -5.09
C GLY A 211 10.10 -5.93 -4.81
N ARG A 212 9.25 -5.02 -5.26
CA ARG A 212 9.29 -3.62 -4.81
C ARG A 212 7.91 -2.99 -4.83
N ILE A 213 7.52 -2.38 -3.72
CA ILE A 213 6.33 -1.53 -3.65
C ILE A 213 6.73 -0.07 -3.83
N VAL A 214 6.11 0.59 -4.79
CA VAL A 214 6.24 2.03 -5.06
C VAL A 214 4.94 2.72 -4.64
N MET A 215 5.08 3.80 -3.87
CA MET A 215 3.97 4.61 -3.39
C MET A 215 4.11 6.07 -3.80
N SER A 216 2.99 6.68 -4.20
CA SER A 216 2.89 8.10 -4.49
C SER A 216 1.68 8.71 -3.80
N ILE A 217 1.86 9.89 -3.20
CA ILE A 217 0.75 10.68 -2.66
C ILE A 217 0.41 11.79 -3.65
N VAL A 218 -0.86 11.91 -4.03
CA VAL A 218 -1.38 13.00 -4.84
C VAL A 218 -2.56 13.66 -4.15
N ALA A 219 -2.80 14.94 -4.44
CA ALA A 219 -3.93 15.69 -3.89
C ALA A 219 -4.73 16.37 -4.99
N SER A 220 -6.02 16.58 -4.72
CA SER A 220 -6.89 17.34 -5.61
C SER A 220 -6.49 18.82 -5.58
N LYS A 221 -6.34 19.42 -6.76
CA LYS A 221 -5.95 20.83 -6.91
C LYS A 221 -7.07 21.79 -6.48
N ASP A 222 -8.33 21.38 -6.65
CA ASP A 222 -9.51 22.19 -6.38
C ASP A 222 -10.35 21.69 -5.20
N GLY A 223 -9.88 20.63 -4.53
CA GLY A 223 -10.56 20.07 -3.36
C GLY A 223 -11.82 19.27 -3.69
N THR A 224 -12.18 19.11 -4.95
CA THR A 224 -13.27 18.21 -5.33
C THR A 224 -12.81 16.76 -5.26
N ILE A 225 -13.77 15.87 -4.98
CA ILE A 225 -13.58 14.45 -5.20
C ILE A 225 -13.48 14.22 -6.72
N ILE A 226 -12.34 13.72 -7.18
CA ILE A 226 -12.12 13.50 -8.62
C ILE A 226 -12.57 12.09 -9.04
N TYR A 227 -12.80 11.23 -8.05
CA TYR A 227 -13.36 9.88 -8.21
C TYR A 227 -14.82 9.89 -7.79
N ASP A 228 -15.63 10.57 -8.60
CA ASP A 228 -17.06 10.35 -8.57
C ASP A 228 -17.34 9.09 -9.41
N PRO A 229 -17.82 8.00 -8.79
CA PRO A 229 -18.13 6.78 -9.55
C PRO A 229 -19.22 6.97 -10.61
N LEU A 230 -20.02 8.04 -10.51
CA LEU A 230 -21.08 8.38 -11.45
C LEU A 230 -20.57 9.25 -12.61
N ALA A 231 -19.36 9.82 -12.50
CA ALA A 231 -18.77 10.75 -13.47
C ALA A 231 -17.24 10.71 -13.43
N PRO A 232 -16.60 9.62 -13.89
CA PRO A 232 -15.14 9.50 -13.91
C PRO A 232 -14.52 10.60 -14.78
N GLN A 233 -13.52 11.31 -14.24
CA GLN A 233 -12.84 12.41 -14.93
C GLN A 233 -11.37 12.11 -15.19
N ASP A 234 -10.76 12.82 -16.15
CA ASP A 234 -9.31 12.76 -16.36
C ASP A 234 -8.56 13.41 -15.19
N LEU A 235 -7.70 12.60 -14.57
CA LEU A 235 -7.07 12.84 -13.28
C LEU A 235 -5.71 13.50 -13.39
N THR A 236 -5.07 13.38 -14.55
CA THR A 236 -3.64 13.69 -14.68
C THR A 236 -3.34 15.19 -14.51
N THR A 237 -4.29 16.05 -14.86
CA THR A 237 -4.12 17.52 -14.85
C THR A 237 -4.72 18.23 -13.63
N ARG A 238 -5.60 17.54 -12.88
CA ARG A 238 -6.28 18.07 -11.68
C ARG A 238 -5.63 17.63 -10.37
N LEU A 239 -4.54 16.88 -10.46
CA LEU A 239 -3.77 16.40 -9.32
C LEU A 239 -2.48 17.19 -9.14
N ILE A 240 -2.08 17.34 -7.89
CA ILE A 240 -0.76 17.84 -7.50
C ILE A 240 -0.02 16.75 -6.72
N GLN A 241 1.29 16.67 -6.92
CA GLN A 241 2.13 15.73 -6.20
C GLN A 241 2.30 16.19 -4.74
N VAL A 242 2.12 15.27 -3.81
CA VAL A 242 2.43 15.49 -2.39
C VAL A 242 3.67 14.67 -2.05
N GLY A 243 4.78 15.36 -1.76
CA GLY A 243 6.04 14.71 -1.41
C GLY A 243 6.71 13.96 -2.56
N LYS A 244 7.69 13.12 -2.21
CA LYS A 244 8.45 12.29 -3.16
C LYS A 244 7.87 10.88 -3.23
N LEU A 245 8.20 10.14 -4.29
CA LEU A 245 7.96 8.71 -4.35
C LEU A 245 8.62 8.00 -3.17
N THR A 246 7.92 7.05 -2.58
CA THR A 246 8.46 6.13 -1.58
C THR A 246 8.59 4.75 -2.20
N LYS A 247 9.75 4.12 -2.04
CA LYS A 247 10.03 2.78 -2.56
C LYS A 247 10.43 1.86 -1.40
N ILE A 248 9.90 0.66 -1.41
CA ILE A 248 10.19 -0.41 -0.45
C ILE A 248 10.60 -1.63 -1.26
N ASP A 249 11.82 -2.11 -1.07
CA ASP A 249 12.35 -3.30 -1.76
C ASP A 249 12.06 -4.57 -0.95
N ASN A 250 12.08 -5.73 -1.62
CA ASN A 250 11.90 -7.06 -1.05
C ASN A 250 10.57 -7.26 -0.31
N VAL A 251 9.52 -6.60 -0.78
CA VAL A 251 8.14 -6.77 -0.31
C VAL A 251 7.22 -7.01 -1.50
N HIS A 252 6.19 -7.81 -1.27
CA HIS A 252 5.08 -8.05 -2.18
C HIS A 252 3.76 -7.80 -1.46
N LEU A 253 2.78 -7.30 -2.20
CA LEU A 253 1.39 -7.21 -1.81
C LEU A 253 0.83 -8.64 -1.72
N TRP A 254 0.44 -9.03 -0.52
CA TRP A 254 0.01 -10.40 -0.28
C TRP A 254 -1.42 -10.68 -0.79
N THR A 255 -1.62 -11.85 -1.39
CA THR A 255 -2.96 -12.37 -1.69
C THR A 255 -3.66 -12.73 -0.38
N HIS A 256 -4.77 -12.05 -0.06
CA HIS A 256 -5.50 -12.30 1.19
C HIS A 256 -6.27 -13.63 1.12
N THR A 257 -5.60 -14.73 1.44
CA THR A 257 -6.18 -16.09 1.41
C THR A 257 -6.71 -16.55 2.76
N ASP A 258 -6.57 -15.75 3.81
CA ASP A 258 -7.01 -16.11 5.17
C ASP A 258 -8.38 -15.51 5.54
N ALA A 259 -8.89 -15.91 6.71
CA ALA A 259 -10.17 -15.47 7.25
C ALA A 259 -10.04 -15.26 8.76
N PRO A 260 -9.45 -14.15 9.23
CA PRO A 260 -9.30 -13.89 10.66
C PRO A 260 -10.66 -13.76 11.35
N SER A 261 -10.74 -14.12 12.64
CA SER A 261 -12.02 -14.25 13.34
C SER A 261 -12.31 -13.14 14.34
N ALA A 262 -11.49 -12.08 14.40
CA ALA A 262 -11.48 -11.06 15.47
C ALA A 262 -11.27 -11.59 16.90
N THR A 263 -11.20 -12.91 17.07
CA THR A 263 -11.05 -13.66 18.33
C THR A 263 -9.89 -14.65 18.26
N GLY A 264 -9.04 -14.56 17.23
CA GLY A 264 -7.90 -15.43 17.03
C GLY A 264 -6.91 -15.40 18.21
N SER A 265 -6.16 -16.48 18.37
CA SER A 265 -5.18 -16.64 19.45
C SER A 265 -3.92 -15.81 19.27
N THR A 266 -3.64 -15.34 18.05
CA THR A 266 -2.51 -14.45 17.73
C THR A 266 -2.98 -13.03 17.45
N PRO A 267 -2.11 -12.02 17.61
CA PRO A 267 -2.43 -10.65 17.18
C PRO A 267 -2.86 -10.59 15.71
N PHE A 268 -2.23 -11.36 14.82
CA PHE A 268 -2.61 -11.42 13.40
C PHE A 268 -4.00 -12.02 13.18
N ASP A 269 -4.33 -13.12 13.83
CA ASP A 269 -5.60 -13.83 13.63
C ASP A 269 -6.78 -13.15 14.36
N SER A 270 -6.48 -12.27 15.32
CA SER A 270 -7.47 -11.46 16.06
C SER A 270 -7.85 -10.15 15.36
N ARG A 271 -7.32 -9.87 14.16
CA ARG A 271 -7.73 -8.70 13.38
C ARG A 271 -9.13 -8.87 12.80
N GLN A 272 -9.75 -7.77 12.38
CA GLN A 272 -11.10 -7.81 11.80
C GLN A 272 -11.05 -8.52 10.44
N ASN A 273 -12.01 -9.39 10.13
CA ASN A 273 -12.16 -9.94 8.80
C ASN A 273 -12.59 -8.85 7.81
N VAL A 274 -11.77 -8.59 6.80
CA VAL A 274 -12.01 -7.57 5.78
C VAL A 274 -12.36 -8.28 4.46
N PRO A 275 -13.49 -7.97 3.81
CA PRO A 275 -13.81 -8.54 2.51
C PRO A 275 -12.72 -8.22 1.47
N PRO A 276 -12.38 -9.14 0.53
CA PRO A 276 -11.30 -8.93 -0.45
C PRO A 276 -11.44 -7.67 -1.30
N ALA A 277 -12.67 -7.20 -1.55
CA ALA A 277 -12.93 -5.92 -2.23
C ALA A 277 -12.40 -4.70 -1.45
N TYR A 278 -11.99 -4.86 -0.19
CA TYR A 278 -11.40 -3.82 0.65
C TYR A 278 -10.02 -4.22 1.17
N CYS A 279 -9.33 -5.11 0.43
CA CYS A 279 -7.99 -5.58 0.73
C CYS A 279 -7.06 -5.30 -0.44
N ILE A 280 -6.11 -4.38 -0.29
CA ILE A 280 -5.04 -4.15 -1.26
C ILE A 280 -4.02 -5.29 -1.10
N GLY A 281 -4.11 -6.26 -2.01
CA GLY A 281 -3.17 -7.37 -2.24
C GLY A 281 -2.64 -7.35 -3.68
N ASP A 282 -2.08 -8.45 -4.18
CA ASP A 282 -1.60 -8.63 -5.56
C ASP A 282 -2.74 -8.72 -6.59
N ALA A 283 -3.78 -9.49 -6.29
CA ALA A 283 -4.92 -9.76 -7.17
C ALA A 283 -6.22 -9.08 -6.70
N SER A 284 -6.23 -8.60 -5.45
CA SER A 284 -7.34 -7.84 -4.88
C SER A 284 -6.89 -6.42 -4.51
N PRO A 285 -7.80 -5.46 -4.46
CA PRO A 285 -9.08 -5.51 -5.17
C PRO A 285 -8.87 -5.48 -6.69
N THR A 286 -9.95 -5.59 -7.47
CA THR A 286 -9.90 -5.29 -8.91
C THR A 286 -9.29 -3.90 -9.14
N ASN A 287 -8.50 -3.75 -10.20
CA ASN A 287 -7.91 -2.47 -10.58
C ASN A 287 -8.99 -1.39 -10.71
N SER A 288 -8.70 -0.20 -10.17
CA SER A 288 -9.57 0.96 -10.33
C SER A 288 -9.71 1.34 -11.79
N THR A 289 -10.91 1.69 -12.25
CA THR A 289 -11.10 2.30 -13.57
C THR A 289 -10.61 3.74 -13.65
N THR A 290 -10.23 4.30 -12.49
CA THR A 290 -9.78 5.67 -12.35
C THR A 290 -8.34 5.71 -11.80
N PRO A 291 -7.34 5.27 -12.60
CA PRO A 291 -5.95 5.31 -12.19
C PRO A 291 -5.40 6.73 -12.23
N PHE A 292 -4.34 6.99 -11.47
CA PHE A 292 -3.54 8.21 -11.64
C PHE A 292 -2.07 7.85 -11.90
N GLN A 293 -1.32 8.80 -12.47
CA GLN A 293 0.07 8.57 -12.87
C GLN A 293 1.07 9.36 -12.02
N TYR A 294 2.33 8.95 -12.09
CA TYR A 294 3.48 9.76 -11.67
C TYR A 294 4.49 9.87 -12.83
N PRO A 295 5.10 11.05 -13.05
CA PRO A 295 4.76 12.33 -12.40
C PRO A 295 3.39 12.87 -12.82
N VAL A 296 2.76 13.69 -11.99
CA VAL A 296 1.57 14.48 -12.35
C VAL A 296 2.00 15.82 -12.97
N GLY A 297 1.16 16.43 -13.81
CA GLY A 297 1.47 17.72 -14.43
C GLY A 297 0.41 18.23 -15.40
N ASN A 298 0.55 19.47 -15.83
CA ASN A 298 -0.26 20.06 -16.89
C ASN A 298 0.65 20.87 -17.86
N PRO A 299 0.85 20.42 -19.12
CA PRO A 299 0.30 19.20 -19.71
C PRO A 299 0.77 17.92 -19.00
N ALA A 300 -0.02 16.86 -19.09
CA ALA A 300 0.31 15.59 -18.46
C ALA A 300 1.64 15.04 -19.02
N PRO A 301 2.65 14.77 -18.18
CA PRO A 301 3.92 14.19 -18.64
C PRO A 301 3.76 12.70 -18.96
N ALA A 302 4.77 12.10 -19.59
CA ALA A 302 4.81 10.65 -19.78
C ALA A 302 4.81 9.92 -18.42
N ALA A 303 3.90 8.96 -18.26
CA ALA A 303 3.76 8.21 -17.02
C ALA A 303 4.95 7.25 -16.82
N GLN A 304 5.67 7.44 -15.71
CA GLN A 304 6.61 6.45 -15.22
C GLN A 304 5.89 5.34 -14.45
N TYR A 305 4.92 5.73 -13.60
CA TYR A 305 4.10 4.81 -12.82
C TYR A 305 2.63 5.12 -13.03
N THR A 306 1.80 4.07 -13.16
CA THR A 306 0.34 4.17 -13.21
C THR A 306 -0.24 3.42 -12.03
N PHE A 307 -0.82 4.14 -11.08
CA PHE A 307 -1.36 3.59 -9.84
C PHE A 307 -2.83 3.20 -10.04
N VAL A 308 -3.07 1.89 -10.05
CA VAL A 308 -4.40 1.29 -10.23
C VAL A 308 -5.04 0.84 -8.91
N LYS A 309 -4.26 0.80 -7.83
CA LYS A 309 -4.72 0.54 -6.45
C LYS A 309 -4.38 1.75 -5.61
N ALA A 310 -5.37 2.32 -4.92
CA ALA A 310 -5.13 3.50 -4.11
C ALA A 310 -6.00 3.56 -2.87
N VAL A 311 -5.49 4.22 -1.83
CA VAL A 311 -6.26 4.64 -0.65
C VAL A 311 -6.57 6.12 -0.79
N GLN A 312 -7.84 6.48 -0.73
CA GLN A 312 -8.31 7.86 -0.69
C GLN A 312 -8.51 8.32 0.75
N PHE A 313 -8.12 9.57 1.03
CA PHE A 313 -8.53 10.30 2.22
C PHE A 313 -9.41 11.49 1.87
N SER A 314 -10.48 11.69 2.64
CA SER A 314 -11.34 12.88 2.54
C SER A 314 -10.77 14.06 3.35
N PRO A 315 -11.21 15.30 3.09
CA PRO A 315 -10.87 16.46 3.94
C PRO A 315 -11.20 16.27 5.42
N ARG A 316 -12.14 15.36 5.74
CA ARG A 316 -12.53 15.00 7.11
C ARG A 316 -11.64 13.91 7.72
N GLY A 317 -10.71 13.36 6.94
CA GLY A 317 -9.81 12.28 7.35
C GLY A 317 -10.43 10.89 7.27
N GLU A 318 -11.56 10.72 6.58
CA GLU A 318 -12.12 9.40 6.29
C GLU A 318 -11.23 8.71 5.26
N ALA A 319 -11.06 7.39 5.39
CA ALA A 319 -10.26 6.59 4.48
C ALA A 319 -11.14 5.59 3.70
N ARG A 320 -10.81 5.36 2.44
CA ARG A 320 -11.45 4.32 1.63
C ARG A 320 -10.51 3.82 0.55
N ILE A 321 -10.66 2.57 0.15
CA ILE A 321 -9.93 2.09 -1.03
C ILE A 321 -10.66 2.59 -2.26
N ASN A 322 -9.91 3.25 -3.14
CA ASN A 322 -10.37 3.69 -4.44
C ASN A 322 -10.25 2.54 -5.44
N ASN A 323 -11.05 1.49 -5.22
CA ASN A 323 -11.25 0.41 -6.17
C ASN A 323 -12.76 0.16 -6.33
N SER A 324 -13.17 -0.30 -7.49
CA SER A 324 -14.57 -0.50 -7.80
C SER A 324 -15.17 -1.68 -7.02
N THR A 325 -16.15 -1.41 -6.16
CA THR A 325 -17.28 -2.35 -6.07
C THR A 325 -18.27 -1.94 -7.15
N ILE A 326 -18.32 -2.65 -8.28
CA ILE A 326 -19.31 -2.36 -9.31
C ILE A 326 -20.67 -2.82 -8.80
N SER A 327 -21.59 -1.89 -8.58
CA SER A 327 -23.01 -2.16 -8.32
C SER A 327 -23.82 -1.56 -9.46
N ASN A 328 -24.56 -2.41 -10.17
CA ASN A 328 -25.38 -2.00 -11.33
C ASN A 328 -24.61 -1.19 -12.39
N GLY A 329 -23.35 -1.55 -12.67
CA GLY A 329 -22.50 -0.86 -13.65
C GLY A 329 -21.92 0.47 -13.18
N THR A 330 -22.16 0.85 -11.92
CA THR A 330 -21.59 2.05 -11.27
C THR A 330 -20.60 1.61 -10.21
N GLU A 331 -19.42 2.23 -10.14
CA GLU A 331 -18.50 1.96 -9.04
C GLU A 331 -19.11 2.46 -7.71
N ILE A 332 -18.91 1.77 -6.61
CA ILE A 332 -19.28 2.28 -5.30
C ILE A 332 -18.06 2.13 -4.41
N PHE A 333 -17.76 3.21 -3.68
CA PHE A 333 -16.68 3.28 -2.70
C PHE A 333 -17.27 3.45 -1.29
N PRO A 334 -18.00 2.44 -0.78
CA PRO A 334 -18.67 2.57 0.51
C PRO A 334 -17.63 2.69 1.62
N LEU A 335 -17.91 3.56 2.60
CA LEU A 335 -17.08 3.69 3.78
C LEU A 335 -17.10 2.38 4.57
N GLN A 336 -15.94 1.77 4.79
CA GLN A 336 -15.83 0.52 5.53
C GLN A 336 -15.51 0.75 6.99
N THR A 337 -15.87 -0.21 7.84
CA THR A 337 -15.40 -0.23 9.23
C THR A 337 -13.89 -0.46 9.28
N ALA A 338 -13.38 -1.35 8.42
CA ALA A 338 -11.96 -1.60 8.22
C ALA A 338 -11.65 -1.92 6.74
N ALA A 339 -10.45 -1.56 6.32
CA ALA A 339 -9.83 -1.95 5.06
C ALA A 339 -8.38 -2.39 5.35
N GLU A 340 -7.78 -3.21 4.49
CA GLU A 340 -6.48 -3.84 4.75
C GLU A 340 -5.50 -3.66 3.57
N ILE A 341 -4.22 -3.58 3.89
CA ILE A 341 -3.11 -3.77 2.94
C ILE A 341 -2.29 -4.94 3.47
N GLY A 342 -2.20 -6.00 2.67
CA GLY A 342 -1.45 -7.21 3.02
C GLY A 342 -0.04 -7.14 2.44
N LEU A 343 0.96 -7.48 3.23
CA LEU A 343 2.36 -7.54 2.82
C LEU A 343 2.97 -8.90 3.15
N GLU A 344 3.82 -9.36 2.25
CA GLU A 344 4.68 -10.51 2.49
C GLU A 344 6.13 -10.24 2.05
N PRO A 345 7.11 -10.87 2.72
CA PRO A 345 8.51 -10.72 2.35
C PRO A 345 8.78 -11.40 1.02
N THR A 346 9.68 -10.82 0.24
CA THR A 346 10.23 -11.46 -0.96
C THR A 346 11.74 -11.51 -0.90
N HIS A 347 12.32 -12.32 -1.79
CA HIS A 347 13.75 -12.29 -2.06
C HIS A 347 13.98 -11.89 -3.52
N GLY A 348 14.33 -10.61 -3.73
CA GLY A 348 14.25 -10.04 -5.07
C GLY A 348 12.82 -10.19 -5.62
N ALA A 349 12.69 -10.66 -6.85
CA ALA A 349 11.38 -10.86 -7.50
C ALA A 349 10.67 -12.17 -7.11
N THR A 350 11.20 -12.92 -6.13
CA THR A 350 10.66 -14.25 -5.78
C THR A 350 9.80 -14.17 -4.52
N VAL A 351 8.53 -14.59 -4.65
CA VAL A 351 7.61 -14.80 -3.53
C VAL A 351 7.85 -16.20 -2.92
N PRO A 352 7.84 -16.34 -1.58
CA PRO A 352 7.88 -17.65 -0.93
C PRO A 352 6.74 -18.57 -1.42
N ALA A 353 7.05 -19.83 -1.69
CA ALA A 353 6.08 -20.81 -2.21
C ALA A 353 5.05 -21.30 -1.17
N SER A 354 5.28 -21.00 0.11
CA SER A 354 4.35 -21.27 1.22
C SER A 354 4.05 -19.96 1.95
N ILE A 355 2.86 -19.88 2.58
CA ILE A 355 2.45 -18.70 3.33
C ILE A 355 3.54 -18.36 4.35
N PRO A 356 4.23 -17.21 4.21
CA PRO A 356 5.41 -16.93 5.01
C PRO A 356 5.04 -16.67 6.47
N ALA A 357 5.98 -16.97 7.36
CA ALA A 357 5.79 -16.71 8.80
C ALA A 357 5.66 -15.21 9.10
N ASN A 358 6.27 -14.35 8.29
CA ASN A 358 6.37 -12.90 8.54
C ASN A 358 5.36 -12.09 7.73
N LEU A 359 4.10 -12.53 7.69
CA LEU A 359 3.03 -11.74 7.08
C LEU A 359 2.70 -10.52 7.93
N VAL A 360 2.39 -9.42 7.24
CA VAL A 360 1.93 -8.18 7.88
C VAL A 360 0.65 -7.71 7.23
N ALA A 361 -0.34 -7.40 8.06
CA ALA A 361 -1.59 -6.77 7.67
C ALA A 361 -1.66 -5.37 8.24
N ILE A 362 -1.82 -4.37 7.37
CA ILE A 362 -1.99 -2.97 7.74
C ILE A 362 -3.47 -2.63 7.59
N GLN A 363 -4.18 -2.61 8.70
CA GLN A 363 -5.60 -2.25 8.71
C GLN A 363 -5.79 -0.77 8.95
N PHE A 364 -6.76 -0.16 8.27
CA PHE A 364 -7.17 1.20 8.52
C PHE A 364 -8.70 1.34 8.58
N THR A 365 -9.18 2.20 9.47
CA THR A 365 -10.62 2.42 9.66
C THR A 365 -11.17 3.41 8.65
N GLY A 366 -12.39 3.20 8.14
CA GLY A 366 -12.98 4.18 7.24
C GLY A 366 -13.29 5.49 7.93
N VAL A 367 -13.96 5.44 9.09
CA VAL A 367 -14.15 6.64 9.92
C VAL A 367 -12.82 7.00 10.56
N GLY A 368 -12.38 8.22 10.31
CA GLY A 368 -11.17 8.76 10.89
C GLY A 368 -9.87 8.20 10.33
N GLY A 369 -9.80 7.13 9.51
CA GLY A 369 -8.56 6.74 8.85
C GLY A 369 -7.43 6.31 9.80
N ASN A 370 -7.75 5.67 10.93
CA ASN A 370 -6.74 5.25 11.90
C ASN A 370 -6.08 3.96 11.43
N VAL A 371 -4.74 3.92 11.40
CA VAL A 371 -3.95 2.79 10.89
C VAL A 371 -3.40 1.94 12.04
N ARG A 372 -3.56 0.62 11.94
CA ARG A 372 -3.03 -0.39 12.87
C ARG A 372 -2.30 -1.49 12.09
N ILE A 373 -1.21 -1.97 12.65
CA ILE A 373 -0.38 -3.02 12.04
C ILE A 373 -0.55 -4.31 12.85
N TYR A 374 -0.81 -5.40 12.14
CA TYR A 374 -0.92 -6.75 12.65
C TYR A 374 0.17 -7.61 12.04
N ARG A 375 0.86 -8.39 12.86
CA ARG A 375 2.02 -9.20 12.45
C ARG A 375 1.77 -10.63 12.86
N ARG A 376 2.07 -11.55 11.95
CA ARG A 376 1.92 -12.98 12.18
C ARG A 376 3.00 -13.55 13.08
#